data_AF-A0A2V7D8M1-F1
#
_entry.id   AF-A0A2V7D8M1-F1
#
_cell.length_a   1.000
_cell.length_b   1.000
_cell.length_c   1.000
_cell.angle_alpha   90.00
_cell.angle_beta   90.00
_cell.angle_gamma   90.00
#
_symmetry.space_group_name_H-M   'P 1'
#
loop_
_entity.id
_entity.type
_entity.pdbx_description
1 polymer ?
#
loop_
_entity_poly.entity_id
_entity_poly.type
_entity_poly.pdbx_seq_one_letter_code
_entity_poly.pdbx_strand_id
1 'polypeptide(L)' 'VGALIWNLVQQPRTMGAIRDALLDEYDVDPERCESVLRAFLTELASAGLVEVTDAQRR' A
#
# COMPACT_ATOMS: atom_id res chain seq x y z
N VAL A 1 3.16 1.90 11.23
CA VAL A 1 2.63 2.06 9.85
C VAL A 1 3.70 1.80 8.78
N GLY A 2 4.74 2.64 8.62
CA GLY A 2 5.71 2.48 7.52
C GLY A 2 6.44 1.12 7.45
N ALA A 3 6.88 0.57 8.59
CA ALA A 3 7.54 -0.74 8.63
C ALA A 3 6.61 -1.92 8.27
N LEU A 4 5.32 -1.83 8.60
CA LEU A 4 4.34 -2.85 8.22
C LEU A 4 4.13 -2.84 6.71
N ILE A 5 3.94 -1.65 6.12
CA ILE A 5 3.80 -1.52 4.66
C ILE A 5 5.05 -2.07 3.96
N TRP A 6 6.24 -1.74 4.46
CA TRP A 6 7.50 -2.27 3.94
C TRP A 6 7.54 -3.81 3.95
N ASN A 7 7.17 -4.44 5.07
CA ASN A 7 7.08 -5.91 5.13
C ASN A 7 6.00 -6.47 4.21
N LEU A 8 4.92 -5.73 3.98
CA LEU A 8 3.82 -6.16 3.12
C LEU A 8 4.16 -6.07 1.63
N VAL A 9 4.98 -5.12 1.20
CA VAL A 9 5.36 -4.95 -0.22
C VAL A 9 6.53 -5.82 -0.65
N GLN A 10 7.15 -6.59 0.27
CA GLN A 10 8.16 -7.61 -0.07
C GLN A 10 7.62 -8.71 -0.99
N GLN A 11 6.31 -8.86 -1.09
CA GLN A 11 5.64 -9.73 -2.06
C GLN A 11 4.62 -8.90 -2.86
N PRO A 12 4.38 -9.24 -4.15
CA PRO A 12 3.33 -8.61 -4.92
C PRO A 12 1.98 -8.77 -4.22
N ARG A 13 1.38 -7.65 -3.83
CA ARG A 13 0.08 -7.60 -3.17
C ARG A 13 -0.77 -6.51 -3.79
N THR A 14 -2.09 -6.72 -3.74
CA THR A 14 -3.04 -5.70 -4.18
C THR A 14 -3.14 -4.60 -3.13
N MET A 15 -3.45 -3.39 -3.59
CA MET A 15 -3.77 -2.24 -2.71
C MET A 15 -4.82 -2.60 -1.66
N GLY A 16 -5.86 -3.36 -2.05
CA GLY A 16 -6.92 -3.81 -1.14
C GLY A 16 -6.39 -4.70 -0.02
N ALA A 17 -5.55 -5.68 -0.33
CA ALA A 17 -4.98 -6.57 0.69
C ALA A 17 -4.08 -5.82 1.69
N ILE A 18 -3.33 -4.82 1.23
CA ILE A 18 -2.49 -3.99 2.11
C ILE A 18 -3.37 -3.10 2.99
N ARG A 19 -4.42 -2.50 2.43
CA ARG A 19 -5.41 -1.71 3.19
C ARG A 19 -6.08 -2.56 4.28
N ASP A 20 -6.55 -3.74 3.94
CA ASP A 20 -7.28 -4.60 4.88
C ASP A 20 -6.37 -5.03 6.04
N ALA A 21 -5.10 -5.35 5.78
CA ALA A 21 -4.11 -5.61 6.82
C ALA A 21 -3.81 -4.38 7.70
N LEU A 22 -3.87 -3.17 7.12
CA LEU A 22 -3.70 -1.94 7.88
C LEU A 22 -4.92 -1.63 8.76
N LEU A 23 -6.13 -1.95 8.30
CA LEU A 23 -7.37 -1.76 9.08
C LEU A 23 -7.49 -2.78 10.22
N ASP A 24 -6.94 -3.98 10.04
CA ASP A 24 -6.93 -5.02 11.07
C ASP A 24 -5.92 -4.71 12.20
N GLU A 25 -4.74 -4.20 11.83
CA GLU A 25 -3.66 -3.88 12.79
C GLU A 25 -3.80 -2.46 13.39
N TYR A 26 -4.40 -1.52 12.65
CA TYR A 26 -4.57 -0.14 13.06
C TYR A 26 -6.03 0.29 12.92
N ASP A 27 -6.59 0.87 13.97
CA ASP A 27 -7.92 1.47 13.97
C ASP A 27 -7.92 2.82 13.21
N VAL A 28 -7.76 2.74 11.88
CA VAL A 28 -7.68 3.88 10.97
C VAL A 28 -8.91 3.96 10.07
N ASP A 29 -9.30 5.17 9.72
CA ASP A 29 -10.41 5.40 8.79
C ASP A 29 -10.08 4.80 7.39
N PRO A 30 -10.96 3.94 6.82
CA PRO A 30 -10.75 3.30 5.52
C PRO A 30 -10.50 4.27 4.36
N GLU A 31 -11.24 5.39 4.32
CA GLU A 31 -11.12 6.37 3.24
C GLU A 31 -9.79 7.12 3.33
N ARG A 32 -9.37 7.43 4.56
CA ARG A 32 -8.08 8.04 4.82
C ARG A 32 -6.92 7.08 4.56
N CYS A 33 -7.11 5.80 4.91
CA CYS A 33 -6.10 4.76 4.76
C CYS A 33 -5.72 4.57 3.29
N GLU A 34 -6.70 4.53 2.37
CA GLU A 34 -6.41 4.35 0.95
C GLU A 34 -5.62 5.52 0.36
N SER A 35 -6.00 6.76 0.68
CA SER A 35 -5.30 7.96 0.21
C SER A 35 -3.86 8.02 0.72
N VAL A 36 -3.66 7.74 2.00
CA VAL A 36 -2.32 7.68 2.62
C VAL A 36 -1.47 6.56 2.02
N LEU A 37 -2.05 5.38 1.83
CA LEU A 37 -1.34 4.23 1.27
C LEU A 37 -0.90 4.51 -0.18
N ARG A 38 -1.78 5.14 -0.98
CA ARG A 38 -1.48 5.57 -2.35
C ARG A 38 -0.36 6.59 -2.40
N ALA A 39 -0.39 7.60 -1.53
CA ALA A 39 0.69 8.59 -1.44
C ALA A 39 2.03 7.94 -1.08
N PHE A 40 2.04 7.07 -0.07
CA PHE A 40 3.26 6.39 0.39
C PHE A 40 3.85 5.45 -0.67
N LEU A 41 3.02 4.66 -1.36
CA LEU A 41 3.49 3.80 -2.45
C LEU A 41 3.98 4.60 -3.66
N THR A 42 3.39 5.77 -3.92
CA THR A 42 3.85 6.68 -4.97
C THR A 42 5.24 7.24 -4.64
N GLU A 43 5.47 7.64 -3.38
CA GLU A 43 6.80 8.07 -2.92
C GLU A 43 7.83 6.94 -3.07
N LEU A 44 7.51 5.72 -2.61
CA LEU A 44 8.39 4.57 -2.76
C LEU A 44 8.67 4.23 -4.23
N ALA A 45 7.67 4.34 -5.11
CA ALA A 45 7.84 4.12 -6.53
C ALA A 45 8.73 5.20 -7.17
N SER A 46 8.55 6.48 -6.78
CA SER A 46 9.41 7.57 -7.24
C SER A 46 10.85 7.43 -6.77
N ALA A 47 11.07 6.79 -5.62
CA ALA A 47 12.39 6.43 -5.11
C ALA A 47 12.96 5.15 -5.77
N GLY A 48 12.21 4.50 -6.67
CA GLY A 48 12.62 3.26 -7.35
C GLY A 48 12.68 2.04 -6.44
N LEU A 49 12.01 2.08 -5.28
CA LEU A 49 12.03 0.99 -4.29
C LEU A 49 10.96 -0.07 -4.53
N VAL A 50 9.87 0.30 -5.20
CA VAL A 50 8.75 -0.59 -5.53
C VAL A 50 8.22 -0.27 -6.92
N GLU A 51 7.61 -1.25 -7.58
CA GLU A 51 6.84 -1.03 -8.81
C GLU A 51 5.34 -1.09 -8.51
N VAL A 52 4.59 -0.09 -9.00
CA VAL A 52 3.14 -0.06 -8.92
C VAL A 52 2.57 -0.35 -10.30
N THR A 53 1.93 -1.50 -10.46
CA THR A 53 1.28 -1.91 -11.71
C THR A 53 -0.23 -1.86 -11.54
N ASP A 54 -0.94 -1.22 -12.48
CA ASP A 54 -2.37 -1.41 -12.58
C ASP A 54 -2.66 -2.84 -13.05
N ALA A 55 -3.28 -3.65 -12.18
CA ALA A 55 -3.68 -5.01 -12.50
C ALA A 55 -4.75 -5.08 -13.63
N GLN A 56 -5.28 -3.93 -14.05
CA GLN A 56 -6.24 -3.79 -15.15
C GLN A 56 -5.59 -3.11 -16.36
N ARG A 57 -4.58 -3.74 -16.97
CA ARG A 57 -4.25 -3.48 -18.37
C ARG A 57 -4.50 -4.77 -19.16
N ARG A 58 -5.74 -4.93 -19.63
CA ARG A 58 -6.09 -5.83 -20.75
C ARG A 58 -6.21 -4.98 -22.01
#